data_AF-A0A194ULM9-F1
#
_entry.id   AF-A0A194ULM9-F1
#
_cell.length_a   1.000
_cell.length_b   1.000
_cell.length_c   1.000
_cell.angle_alpha   90.00
_cell.angle_beta   90.00
_cell.angle_gamma   90.00
#
_symmetry.space_group_name_H-M   'P 1'
#
loop_
_entity.id
_entity.type
_entity.pdbx_description
1 polymer ?
#
loop_
_entity_poly.entity_id
_entity_poly.type
_entity_poly.pdbx_seq_one_letter_code
_entity_poly.pdbx_strand_id
1 'polypeptide(L)'
;MYPVLMQAGLDHDIQLAAYNISVQDFQRFGWSFPFIDLLGDGYSSFTWAPAQMISADHQIAINGSRDYGTTVYATNFEPGCDAYGHLRGRSTYFRGTATDDSGIYADLDFAPLDQGIYSPFPVEFYQNITNQPIFGDGTQCDSQVRLFNSSINQGEFAPVPVKGTIFSNLEPLGAMEGLGDVFGLLIDTPFVEYNGLDCASLKGYQGTGSGD
;
A
#
# COMPACT_ATOMS: atom_id res chain seq x y z
N MET A 1 18.66 8.23 3.46
CA MET A 1 18.01 7.05 2.86
C MET A 1 16.60 7.03 3.45
N TYR A 2 15.57 7.12 2.61
CA TYR A 2 14.18 7.07 3.06
C TYR A 2 13.81 5.61 3.37
N PRO A 3 12.95 5.34 4.37
CA PRO A 3 12.42 4.01 4.56
C PRO A 3 11.63 3.60 3.32
N VAL A 4 11.57 2.29 3.07
CA VAL A 4 10.72 1.71 2.03
C VAL A 4 9.55 1.03 2.72
N LEU A 5 8.34 1.38 2.30
CA LEU A 5 7.13 0.67 2.65
C LEU A 5 6.71 -0.20 1.45
N MET A 6 6.28 -1.42 1.74
CA MET A 6 5.64 -2.29 0.78
C MET A 6 4.19 -2.46 1.21
N GLN A 7 3.27 -2.32 0.26
CA GLN A 7 1.87 -2.64 0.47
C GLN A 7 1.43 -3.70 -0.54
N ALA A 8 0.83 -4.76 -0.03
CA ALA A 8 0.15 -5.80 -0.78
C ALA A 8 -1.21 -6.02 -0.13
N GLY A 9 -2.29 -6.06 -0.89
CA GLY A 9 -3.62 -6.25 -0.32
C GLY A 9 -4.75 -6.18 -1.33
N LEU A 10 -5.96 -6.36 -0.80
CA LEU A 10 -7.22 -6.22 -1.51
C LEU A 10 -7.84 -4.87 -1.12
N ASP A 11 -8.09 -4.02 -2.11
CA ASP A 11 -8.92 -2.84 -1.96
C ASP A 11 -10.35 -3.24 -2.38
N HIS A 12 -11.29 -3.11 -1.44
CA HIS A 12 -12.69 -3.54 -1.63
C HIS A 12 -13.67 -2.45 -1.24
N ASP A 13 -14.90 -2.54 -1.77
CA ASP A 13 -15.99 -1.60 -1.49
C ASP A 13 -15.66 -0.12 -1.77
N ILE A 14 -14.79 0.12 -2.77
CA ILE A 14 -14.35 1.47 -3.13
C ILE A 14 -15.45 2.24 -3.85
N GLN A 15 -15.73 3.44 -3.35
CA GLN A 15 -16.82 4.29 -3.84
C GLN A 15 -16.34 5.71 -4.12
N LEU A 16 -16.56 6.17 -5.36
CA LEU A 16 -16.43 7.57 -5.74
C LEU A 16 -17.78 8.24 -5.58
N ALA A 17 -18.11 8.60 -4.34
CA ALA A 17 -19.44 9.08 -3.95
C ALA A 17 -19.94 10.27 -4.79
N ALA A 18 -19.06 11.21 -5.15
CA ALA A 18 -19.39 12.38 -5.97
C ALA A 18 -19.90 12.04 -7.38
N TYR A 19 -19.51 10.86 -7.90
CA TYR A 19 -19.86 10.39 -9.24
C TYR A 19 -20.82 9.19 -9.22
N ASN A 20 -21.20 8.71 -8.03
CA ASN A 20 -21.99 7.49 -7.85
C ASN A 20 -21.39 6.28 -8.58
N ILE A 21 -20.06 6.15 -8.53
CA ILE A 21 -19.31 5.03 -9.13
C ILE A 21 -18.82 4.12 -8.00
N SER A 22 -19.01 2.82 -8.18
CA SER A 22 -18.36 1.79 -7.37
C SER A 22 -17.27 1.15 -8.22
N VAL A 23 -16.07 1.04 -7.65
CA VAL A 23 -14.94 0.34 -8.26
C VAL A 23 -14.99 -1.10 -7.76
N GLN A 24 -14.82 -2.06 -8.67
CA GLN A 24 -14.77 -3.48 -8.34
C GLN A 24 -13.54 -3.77 -7.46
N ASP A 25 -13.66 -4.73 -6.56
CA ASP A 25 -12.59 -5.14 -5.65
C ASP A 25 -11.36 -5.60 -6.43
N PHE A 26 -10.21 -4.99 -6.14
CA PHE A 26 -8.96 -5.27 -6.85
C PHE A 26 -7.82 -5.49 -5.87
N GLN A 27 -6.83 -6.25 -6.32
CA GLN A 27 -5.60 -6.44 -5.57
C GLN A 27 -4.53 -5.50 -6.12
N ARG A 28 -3.62 -5.11 -5.23
CA ARG A 28 -2.44 -4.36 -5.62
C ARG A 28 -1.20 -4.76 -4.82
N PHE A 29 -0.06 -4.49 -5.44
CA PHE A 29 1.26 -4.54 -4.82
C PHE A 29 2.07 -3.31 -5.24
N GLY A 30 2.83 -2.72 -4.32
CA GLY A 30 3.70 -1.61 -4.68
C GLY A 30 4.69 -1.21 -3.61
N TRP A 31 5.70 -0.45 -4.05
CA TRP A 31 6.66 0.21 -3.18
C TRP A 31 6.27 1.66 -2.98
N SER A 32 6.45 2.15 -1.76
CA SER A 32 6.29 3.56 -1.45
C SER A 32 7.39 4.05 -0.52
N PHE A 33 7.73 5.32 -0.66
CA PHE A 33 8.84 5.98 0.02
C PHE A 33 8.27 7.20 0.75
N PRO A 34 7.96 7.08 2.05
CA PRO A 34 7.40 8.18 2.83
C PRO A 34 8.48 9.19 3.25
N PHE A 35 8.03 10.31 3.82
CA PHE A 35 8.82 11.43 4.34
C PHE A 35 9.53 12.26 3.27
N ILE A 36 9.03 12.24 2.04
CA ILE A 36 9.57 13.06 0.95
C ILE A 36 9.15 14.51 1.15
N ASP A 37 10.13 15.42 1.16
CA ASP A 37 9.90 16.86 1.13
C ASP A 37 9.74 17.31 -0.32
N LEU A 38 8.58 17.00 -0.91
CA LEU A 38 8.27 17.33 -2.30
C LEU A 38 8.30 18.85 -2.55
N LEU A 39 7.89 19.65 -1.57
CA LEU A 39 7.75 21.10 -1.69
C LEU A 39 9.03 21.88 -1.32
N GLY A 40 10.03 21.20 -0.75
CA GLY A 40 11.27 21.83 -0.26
C GLY A 40 11.04 22.77 0.92
N ASP A 41 9.98 22.56 1.70
CA ASP A 41 9.61 23.45 2.81
C ASP A 41 10.12 22.96 4.18
N GLY A 42 10.65 21.74 4.24
CA GLY A 42 11.25 21.14 5.43
C GLY A 42 10.25 20.68 6.50
N TYR A 43 8.94 20.69 6.23
CA TYR A 43 7.93 20.26 7.22
C TYR A 43 6.72 19.53 6.62
N SER A 44 6.46 19.65 5.32
CA SER A 44 5.42 18.88 4.64
C SER A 44 5.99 17.53 4.22
N SER A 45 5.34 16.43 4.62
CA SER A 45 5.77 15.06 4.29
C SER A 45 4.83 14.41 3.29
N PHE A 46 5.41 13.87 2.23
CA PHE A 46 4.72 13.17 1.16
C PHE A 46 5.27 11.75 1.00
N THR A 47 4.49 10.89 0.36
CA THR A 47 4.87 9.54 -0.01
C THR A 47 5.03 9.46 -1.53
N TRP A 48 6.22 9.09 -1.99
CA TRP A 48 6.44 8.78 -3.39
C TRP A 48 6.09 7.32 -3.68
N ALA A 49 5.20 7.08 -4.63
CA ALA A 49 4.77 5.74 -5.07
C ALA A 49 4.90 5.65 -6.61
N PRO A 50 6.10 5.35 -7.13
CA PRO A 50 6.37 5.48 -8.57
C PRO A 50 5.79 4.36 -9.43
N ALA A 51 5.64 3.16 -8.87
CA ALA A 51 5.17 2.00 -9.61
C ALA A 51 4.35 1.05 -8.75
N GLN A 52 3.34 0.45 -9.36
CA GLN A 52 2.42 -0.48 -8.73
C GLN A 52 1.99 -1.58 -9.70
N MET A 53 1.58 -2.70 -9.13
CA MET A 53 0.91 -3.81 -9.79
C MET A 53 -0.55 -3.77 -9.37
N ILE A 54 -1.50 -3.84 -10.31
CA ILE A 54 -2.94 -3.78 -10.05
C ILE A 54 -3.66 -4.87 -10.88
N SER A 55 -4.75 -5.44 -10.35
CA SER A 55 -5.52 -6.50 -11.03
C SER A 55 -5.82 -6.15 -12.48
N ALA A 56 -5.48 -7.03 -13.41
CA ALA A 56 -5.44 -6.73 -14.85
C ALA A 56 -6.79 -6.34 -15.46
N ASP A 57 -7.89 -6.81 -14.88
CA ASP A 57 -9.28 -6.56 -15.28
C ASP A 57 -9.89 -5.28 -14.65
N HIS A 58 -9.12 -4.53 -13.85
CA HIS A 58 -9.60 -3.39 -13.07
C HIS A 58 -9.17 -2.04 -13.66
N GLN A 59 -9.65 -1.73 -14.87
CA GLN A 59 -9.20 -0.57 -15.66
C GLN A 59 -9.41 0.79 -14.96
N ILE A 60 -10.46 0.94 -14.14
CA ILE A 60 -10.70 2.17 -13.38
C ILE A 60 -9.58 2.41 -12.36
N ALA A 61 -9.20 1.39 -11.59
CA ALA A 61 -8.11 1.48 -10.61
C ALA A 61 -6.75 1.71 -11.30
N ILE A 62 -6.50 1.01 -12.41
CA ILE A 62 -5.28 1.18 -13.22
C ILE A 62 -5.16 2.62 -13.73
N ASN A 63 -6.22 3.18 -14.29
CA ASN A 63 -6.19 4.54 -14.82
C ASN A 63 -6.10 5.58 -13.69
N GLY A 64 -6.87 5.40 -12.61
CA GLY A 64 -6.81 6.29 -11.46
C GLY A 64 -5.40 6.41 -10.87
N SER A 65 -4.68 5.29 -10.75
CA SER A 65 -3.29 5.31 -10.29
C SER A 65 -2.34 6.02 -11.27
N ARG A 66 -2.55 5.84 -12.59
CA ARG A 66 -1.75 6.49 -13.65
C ARG A 66 -1.96 8.00 -13.71
N ASP A 67 -3.14 8.49 -13.34
CA ASP A 67 -3.45 9.92 -13.32
C ASP A 67 -2.57 10.70 -12.31
N TYR A 68 -2.00 10.01 -11.31
CA TYR A 68 -1.02 10.56 -10.36
C TYR A 68 0.45 10.41 -10.81
N GLY A 69 0.69 9.89 -12.01
CA GLY A 69 2.03 9.63 -12.55
C GLY A 69 2.64 8.30 -12.13
N THR A 70 1.86 7.39 -11.54
CA THR A 70 2.31 6.04 -11.17
C THR A 70 2.39 5.14 -12.40
N THR A 71 3.51 4.44 -12.59
CA THR A 71 3.60 3.35 -13.58
C THR A 71 2.82 2.14 -13.07
N VAL A 72 1.86 1.66 -13.86
CA VAL A 72 0.99 0.54 -13.45
C VAL A 72 1.15 -0.64 -14.38
N TYR A 73 1.51 -1.78 -13.79
CA TYR A 73 1.57 -3.09 -14.42
C TYR A 73 0.28 -3.86 -14.13
N ALA A 74 -0.51 -4.09 -15.19
CA ALA A 74 -1.68 -4.96 -15.12
C ALA A 74 -1.22 -6.38 -14.73
N THR A 75 -1.84 -6.97 -13.70
CA THR A 75 -1.29 -8.14 -13.00
C THR A 75 -2.36 -9.18 -12.72
N ASN A 76 -2.01 -10.46 -12.88
CA ASN A 76 -2.77 -11.58 -12.34
C ASN A 76 -2.20 -11.95 -10.97
N PHE A 77 -3.05 -11.96 -9.95
CA PHE A 77 -2.66 -12.29 -8.58
C PHE A 77 -3.07 -13.71 -8.17
N GLU A 78 -2.30 -14.29 -7.24
CA GLU A 78 -2.54 -15.57 -6.61
C GLU A 78 -2.40 -15.43 -5.07
N PRO A 79 -3.43 -15.76 -4.28
CA PRO A 79 -4.79 -16.07 -4.73
C PRO A 79 -5.47 -14.87 -5.42
N GLY A 80 -6.39 -15.14 -6.33
CA GLY A 80 -7.20 -14.10 -6.97
C GLY A 80 -8.41 -13.73 -6.10
N CYS A 81 -8.72 -12.44 -6.01
CA CYS A 81 -9.82 -11.87 -5.22
C CYS A 81 -9.72 -12.08 -3.70
N ASP A 82 -8.52 -12.36 -3.18
CA ASP A 82 -8.25 -12.50 -1.75
C ASP A 82 -7.01 -11.69 -1.37
N ALA A 83 -6.98 -11.14 -0.16
CA ALA A 83 -5.83 -10.33 0.30
C ALA A 83 -4.54 -11.14 0.47
N TYR A 84 -4.64 -12.46 0.68
CA TYR A 84 -3.54 -13.42 0.77
C TYR A 84 -4.10 -14.85 0.81
N GLY A 85 -3.26 -15.83 0.49
CA GLY A 85 -3.57 -17.26 0.61
C GLY A 85 -2.83 -17.89 1.78
N HIS A 86 -3.23 -19.10 2.17
CA HIS A 86 -2.56 -19.85 3.23
C HIS A 86 -1.66 -20.95 2.67
N LEU A 87 -0.41 -20.99 3.15
CA LEU A 87 0.48 -22.13 2.97
C LEU A 87 0.26 -23.16 4.09
N ARG A 88 0.89 -24.33 3.97
CA ARG A 88 0.88 -25.31 5.07
C ARG A 88 1.53 -24.68 6.32
N GLY A 89 0.83 -24.74 7.46
CA GLY A 89 1.30 -24.18 8.73
C GLY A 89 0.61 -22.86 9.06
N ARG A 90 1.39 -21.85 9.51
CA ARG A 90 0.90 -20.50 9.85
C ARG A 90 1.32 -19.43 8.83
N SER A 91 1.96 -19.84 7.75
CA SER A 91 2.45 -18.92 6.72
C SER A 91 1.36 -18.59 5.73
N THR A 92 1.37 -17.36 5.26
CA THR A 92 0.51 -16.81 4.21
C THR A 92 1.35 -16.33 3.05
N TYR A 93 0.75 -16.26 1.87
CA TYR A 93 1.41 -15.81 0.66
C TYR A 93 0.57 -14.82 -0.13
N PHE A 94 1.26 -13.98 -0.92
CA PHE A 94 0.65 -13.12 -1.93
C PHE A 94 1.58 -13.09 -3.14
N ARG A 95 1.06 -13.40 -4.33
CA ARG A 95 1.83 -13.43 -5.58
C ARG A 95 1.15 -12.64 -6.67
N GLY A 96 1.93 -12.03 -7.53
CA GLY A 96 1.46 -11.33 -8.72
C GLY A 96 2.43 -11.50 -9.88
N THR A 97 1.91 -11.68 -11.08
CA THR A 97 2.69 -11.63 -12.33
C THR A 97 2.02 -10.70 -13.33
N ALA A 98 2.80 -9.77 -13.89
CA ALA A 98 2.31 -8.84 -14.90
C ALA A 98 1.89 -9.56 -16.19
N THR A 99 0.85 -9.04 -16.85
CA THR A 99 0.21 -9.68 -18.01
C THR A 99 0.76 -9.22 -19.36
N ASP A 100 1.78 -8.35 -19.37
CA ASP A 100 2.32 -7.68 -20.56
C ASP A 100 3.66 -8.28 -21.05
N ASP A 101 3.96 -9.50 -20.63
CA ASP A 101 5.22 -10.22 -20.92
C ASP A 101 6.50 -9.49 -20.46
N SER A 102 6.39 -8.45 -19.63
CA SER A 102 7.54 -7.73 -19.05
C SER A 102 8.37 -8.57 -18.09
N GLY A 103 7.78 -9.66 -17.57
CA GLY A 103 8.37 -10.48 -16.52
C GLY A 103 8.33 -9.82 -15.14
N ILE A 104 7.58 -8.72 -14.96
CA ILE A 104 7.38 -8.09 -13.64
C ILE A 104 6.58 -9.03 -12.73
N TYR A 105 7.06 -9.20 -11.50
CA TYR A 105 6.44 -10.08 -10.51
C TYR A 105 6.57 -9.54 -9.08
N ALA A 106 5.72 -10.06 -8.21
CA ALA A 106 5.81 -9.97 -6.76
C ALA A 106 5.52 -11.33 -6.15
N ASP A 107 6.29 -11.73 -5.14
CA ASP A 107 6.11 -12.97 -4.37
C ASP A 107 6.45 -12.68 -2.91
N LEU A 108 5.49 -12.90 -2.04
CA LEU A 108 5.57 -12.60 -0.63
C LEU A 108 5.18 -13.84 0.15
N ASP A 109 6.03 -14.19 1.12
CA ASP A 109 5.73 -15.20 2.14
C ASP A 109 5.91 -14.57 3.52
N PHE A 110 4.89 -14.64 4.36
CA PHE A 110 4.92 -14.05 5.70
C PHE A 110 4.15 -14.87 6.73
N ALA A 111 4.39 -14.62 8.01
CA ALA A 111 3.68 -15.26 9.11
C ALA A 111 3.59 -14.32 10.32
N PRO A 112 2.60 -14.53 11.21
CA PRO A 112 2.57 -13.85 12.51
C PRO A 112 3.86 -14.06 13.30
N LEU A 113 4.28 -13.05 14.06
CA LEU A 113 5.46 -13.16 14.91
C LEU A 113 5.31 -14.30 15.94
N ASP A 114 6.42 -14.99 16.20
CA ASP A 114 6.50 -15.99 17.25
C ASP A 114 6.42 -15.36 18.65
N GLN A 115 5.96 -16.15 19.63
CA GLN A 115 5.91 -15.72 21.02
C GLN A 115 7.29 -15.25 21.50
N GLY A 116 7.35 -14.04 22.06
CA GLY A 116 8.59 -13.42 22.54
C GLY A 116 9.37 -12.63 21.49
N ILE A 117 8.95 -12.64 20.23
CA ILE A 117 9.47 -11.75 19.19
C ILE A 117 8.60 -10.49 19.12
N TYR A 118 9.24 -9.33 19.16
CA TYR A 118 8.57 -8.03 19.08
C TYR A 118 8.82 -7.39 17.72
N SER A 119 7.78 -6.75 17.16
CA SER A 119 7.94 -5.86 16.02
C SER A 119 8.72 -4.62 16.46
N PRO A 120 9.74 -4.17 15.70
CA PRO A 120 10.41 -2.90 15.96
C PRO A 120 9.52 -1.69 15.62
N PHE A 121 8.45 -1.90 14.86
CA PHE A 121 7.53 -0.85 14.40
C PHE A 121 6.16 -1.01 15.07
N PRO A 122 5.71 -0.03 15.86
CA PRO A 122 4.39 -0.05 16.47
C PRO A 122 3.31 0.37 15.45
N VAL A 123 2.02 0.22 15.77
CA VAL A 123 0.92 0.53 14.83
C VAL A 123 0.94 2.00 14.41
N GLU A 124 1.27 2.90 15.34
CA GLU A 124 1.36 4.35 15.13
C GLU A 124 2.43 4.73 14.08
N PHE A 125 3.45 3.89 13.92
CA PHE A 125 4.42 4.07 12.83
C PHE A 125 3.74 3.88 11.47
N TYR A 126 2.98 2.80 11.30
CA TYR A 126 2.24 2.52 10.07
C TYR A 126 1.19 3.60 9.82
N GLN A 127 0.43 3.98 10.84
CA GLN A 127 -0.55 5.07 10.78
C GLN A 127 0.07 6.37 10.25
N ASN A 128 1.25 6.74 10.73
CA ASN A 128 1.94 7.94 10.26
C ASN A 128 2.37 7.83 8.79
N ILE A 129 3.05 6.75 8.40
CA ILE A 129 3.61 6.64 7.04
C ILE A 129 2.55 6.39 5.96
N THR A 130 1.42 5.74 6.30
CA THR A 130 0.36 5.45 5.32
C THR A 130 -0.64 6.59 5.16
N ASN A 131 -0.62 7.59 6.05
CA ASN A 131 -1.51 8.76 5.99
C ASN A 131 -0.80 10.02 5.46
N GLN A 132 0.30 9.89 4.73
CA GLN A 132 0.93 11.00 4.00
C GLN A 132 0.34 11.09 2.58
N PRO A 133 0.21 12.28 2.00
CA PRO A 133 -0.22 12.43 0.62
C PRO A 133 0.71 11.70 -0.35
N ILE A 134 0.13 10.97 -1.29
CA ILE A 134 0.81 10.06 -2.20
C ILE A 134 0.93 10.70 -3.58
N PHE A 135 2.09 10.59 -4.22
CA PHE A 135 2.30 11.05 -5.59
C PHE A 135 3.19 10.09 -6.39
N GLY A 136 3.00 10.06 -7.72
CA GLY A 136 3.93 9.45 -8.67
C GLY A 136 4.86 10.48 -9.31
N ASP A 137 4.29 11.56 -9.88
CA ASP A 137 5.03 12.61 -10.61
C ASP A 137 5.25 13.93 -9.84
N GLY A 138 4.54 14.10 -8.72
CA GLY A 138 4.65 15.25 -7.82
C GLY A 138 3.77 16.44 -8.20
N THR A 139 2.86 16.28 -9.17
CA THR A 139 1.92 17.32 -9.59
C THR A 139 0.56 17.15 -8.94
N GLN A 140 -0.05 15.97 -9.11
CA GLN A 140 -1.28 15.58 -8.44
C GLN A 140 -0.98 14.59 -7.32
N CYS A 141 -1.66 14.79 -6.21
CA CYS A 141 -1.55 13.98 -5.02
C CYS A 141 -2.88 13.30 -4.74
N ASP A 142 -2.79 12.03 -4.35
CA ASP A 142 -3.86 11.32 -3.67
C ASP A 142 -3.68 11.49 -2.15
N SER A 143 -4.79 11.58 -1.42
CA SER A 143 -4.78 11.59 0.04
C SER A 143 -5.73 10.52 0.55
N GLN A 144 -5.17 9.34 0.80
CA GLN A 144 -5.86 8.19 1.35
C GLN A 144 -5.72 8.17 2.88
N VAL A 145 -6.72 8.71 3.57
CA VAL A 145 -6.77 8.80 5.03
C VAL A 145 -7.29 7.48 5.61
N ARG A 146 -6.38 6.61 6.05
CA ARG A 146 -6.65 5.33 6.72
C ARG A 146 -6.94 5.52 8.20
N LEU A 147 -7.94 4.79 8.69
CA LEU A 147 -8.35 4.78 10.09
C LEU A 147 -7.87 3.50 10.78
N PHE A 148 -7.19 3.64 11.90
CA PHE A 148 -6.66 2.53 12.70
C PHE A 148 -7.50 2.25 13.96
N ASN A 149 -8.48 3.10 14.25
CA ASN A 149 -9.37 3.01 15.41
C ASN A 149 -10.83 2.79 14.98
N SER A 150 -11.11 1.70 14.27
CA SER A 150 -12.43 1.34 13.74
C SER A 150 -12.85 -0.07 14.17
N SER A 151 -14.14 -0.42 14.02
CA SER A 151 -14.61 -1.76 14.41
C SER A 151 -13.93 -2.91 13.66
N ILE A 152 -13.37 -2.66 12.48
CA ILE A 152 -12.73 -3.69 11.63
C ILE A 152 -11.23 -3.84 11.88
N ASN A 153 -10.65 -3.10 12.82
CA ASN A 153 -9.25 -3.26 13.24
C ASN A 153 -9.06 -3.19 14.76
N GLN A 154 -10.08 -3.63 15.50
CA GLN A 154 -10.08 -3.65 16.96
C GLN A 154 -10.53 -5.02 17.47
N GLY A 155 -10.18 -5.34 18.72
CA GLY A 155 -10.60 -6.60 19.35
C GLY A 155 -10.07 -7.84 18.63
N GLU A 156 -10.98 -8.67 18.11
CA GLU A 156 -10.61 -9.88 17.36
C GLU A 156 -9.97 -9.59 15.99
N PHE A 157 -10.18 -8.38 15.46
CA PHE A 157 -9.59 -7.89 14.21
C PHE A 157 -8.37 -7.00 14.45
N ALA A 158 -7.82 -7.01 15.68
CA ALA A 158 -6.68 -6.18 16.01
C ALA A 158 -5.48 -6.44 15.08
N PRO A 159 -4.65 -5.42 14.79
CA PRO A 159 -3.54 -5.55 13.87
C PRO A 159 -2.57 -6.67 14.30
N VAL A 160 -2.16 -7.51 13.35
CA VAL A 160 -1.27 -8.65 13.60
C VAL A 160 0.13 -8.33 13.11
N PRO A 161 1.14 -8.24 14.00
CA PRO A 161 2.53 -8.11 13.58
C PRO A 161 2.97 -9.36 12.82
N VAL A 162 3.59 -9.16 11.66
CA VAL A 162 4.08 -10.24 10.80
C VAL A 162 5.56 -10.07 10.48
N LYS A 163 6.20 -11.16 10.09
CA LYS A 163 7.54 -11.16 9.50
C LYS A 163 7.53 -12.02 8.25
N GLY A 164 8.26 -11.60 7.22
CA GLY A 164 8.27 -12.29 5.95
C GLY A 164 9.49 -12.02 5.09
N THR A 165 9.42 -12.57 3.89
CA THR A 165 10.38 -12.35 2.81
C THR A 165 9.63 -11.84 1.59
N ILE A 166 10.21 -10.86 0.90
CA ILE A 166 9.62 -10.25 -0.29
C ILE A 166 10.57 -10.43 -1.47
N PHE A 167 10.07 -10.99 -2.56
CA PHE A 167 10.74 -11.06 -3.84
C PHE A 167 9.95 -10.25 -4.86
N SER A 168 10.63 -9.38 -5.59
CA SER A 168 10.03 -8.65 -6.70
C SER A 168 11.16 -8.09 -7.57
N ASN A 169 10.82 -7.81 -8.81
CA ASN A 169 11.62 -7.00 -9.72
C ASN A 169 10.95 -5.67 -10.09
N LEU A 170 9.89 -5.28 -9.38
CA LEU A 170 9.20 -4.00 -9.57
C LEU A 170 10.14 -2.83 -9.24
N GLU A 171 10.12 -1.83 -10.10
CA GLU A 171 10.85 -0.58 -9.93
C GLU A 171 10.34 0.25 -8.73
N PRO A 172 11.18 1.09 -8.11
CA PRO A 172 12.55 1.42 -8.49
C PRO A 172 13.60 0.49 -7.88
N LEU A 173 13.19 -0.48 -7.05
CA LEU A 173 14.12 -1.40 -6.40
C LEU A 173 14.69 -2.43 -7.37
N GLY A 174 13.93 -2.78 -8.42
CA GLY A 174 14.36 -3.74 -9.43
C GLY A 174 14.49 -5.15 -8.84
N ALA A 175 15.19 -6.04 -9.53
CA ALA A 175 15.35 -7.43 -9.09
C ALA A 175 16.12 -7.49 -7.75
N MET A 176 15.45 -7.95 -6.70
CA MET A 176 16.04 -8.18 -5.39
C MET A 176 16.16 -9.67 -5.09
N GLU A 177 17.32 -10.09 -4.58
CA GLU A 177 17.54 -11.44 -4.04
C GLU A 177 16.85 -11.59 -2.66
N GLY A 178 15.55 -11.37 -2.61
CA GLY A 178 14.75 -11.47 -1.38
C GLY A 178 15.11 -10.42 -0.33
N LEU A 179 14.22 -9.48 -0.06
CA LEU A 179 14.29 -8.71 1.18
C LEU A 179 13.86 -9.65 2.32
N GLY A 180 14.82 -10.36 2.89
CA GLY A 180 14.61 -11.21 4.06
C GLY A 180 14.43 -10.41 5.34
N ASP A 181 13.75 -11.02 6.31
CA ASP A 181 13.53 -10.46 7.66
C ASP A 181 12.76 -9.14 7.71
N VAL A 182 11.81 -8.95 6.80
CA VAL A 182 10.97 -7.75 6.77
C VAL A 182 9.86 -7.86 7.81
N PHE A 183 9.79 -6.89 8.71
CA PHE A 183 8.69 -6.72 9.66
C PHE A 183 7.54 -5.96 9.00
N GLY A 184 6.32 -6.40 9.26
CA GLY A 184 5.11 -5.80 8.71
C GLY A 184 3.94 -5.85 9.68
N LEU A 185 2.80 -5.36 9.20
CA LEU A 185 1.53 -5.36 9.90
C LEU A 185 0.44 -5.90 8.97
N LEU A 186 -0.26 -6.94 9.40
CA LEU A 186 -1.47 -7.41 8.75
C LEU A 186 -2.68 -6.76 9.43
N ILE A 187 -3.46 -6.00 8.67
CA ILE A 187 -4.55 -5.15 9.19
C ILE A 187 -5.53 -4.80 8.07
N ASP A 188 -6.81 -4.69 8.42
CA ASP A 188 -7.84 -4.09 7.58
C ASP A 188 -8.05 -2.63 8.00
N THR A 189 -7.94 -1.69 7.06
CA THR A 189 -8.14 -0.26 7.36
C THR A 189 -9.21 0.31 6.46
N PRO A 190 -10.33 0.83 7.00
CA PRO A 190 -11.19 1.68 6.21
C PRO A 190 -10.44 2.98 5.91
N PHE A 191 -10.79 3.62 4.81
CA PHE A 191 -10.16 4.88 4.43
C PHE A 191 -11.12 5.85 3.76
N VAL A 192 -10.75 7.12 3.81
CA VAL A 192 -11.38 8.20 3.04
C VAL A 192 -10.35 8.71 2.06
N GLU A 193 -10.71 8.73 0.78
CA GLU A 193 -9.81 9.14 -0.29
C GLU A 193 -10.21 10.52 -0.83
N TYR A 194 -9.24 11.43 -0.91
CA TYR A 194 -9.38 12.72 -1.58
C TYR A 194 -8.52 12.72 -2.84
N ASN A 195 -9.19 12.49 -3.95
CA ASN A 195 -8.58 12.30 -5.25
C ASN A 195 -8.23 13.62 -5.97
N GLY A 196 -7.19 13.59 -6.80
CA GLY A 196 -6.86 14.66 -7.76
C GLY A 196 -6.50 16.01 -7.13
N LEU A 197 -5.89 15.99 -5.93
CA LEU A 197 -5.48 17.21 -5.24
C LEU A 197 -4.22 17.78 -5.89
N ASP A 198 -4.12 19.10 -5.97
CA ASP A 198 -2.84 19.76 -6.27
C ASP A 198 -1.88 19.51 -5.09
N CYS A 199 -0.74 18.86 -5.34
CA CYS A 199 0.25 18.58 -4.29
C CYS A 199 0.70 19.85 -3.55
N ALA A 200 0.77 21.00 -4.23
CA ALA A 200 1.15 22.27 -3.61
C ALA A 200 0.11 22.76 -2.59
N SER A 201 -1.16 22.37 -2.75
CA SER A 201 -2.25 22.73 -1.83
C SER A 201 -2.19 21.97 -0.50
N LEU A 202 -1.40 20.89 -0.43
CA LEU A 202 -1.23 20.03 0.75
C LEU A 202 -0.07 20.47 1.66
N LYS A 203 0.45 21.67 1.45
CA LYS A 203 1.46 22.28 2.31
C LYS A 203 1.00 22.30 3.78
N GLY A 204 1.80 21.71 4.66
CA GLY A 204 1.53 21.64 6.09
C GLY A 204 0.43 20.65 6.49
N TYR A 205 0.04 19.74 5.60
CA TYR A 205 -0.87 18.66 5.93
C TYR A 205 -0.34 17.81 7.10
N GLN A 206 -1.19 17.50 8.08
CA GLN A 206 -0.84 16.79 9.32
C GLN A 206 -1.59 15.44 9.47
N GLY A 207 -1.91 14.78 8.36
CA GLY A 207 -2.59 13.48 8.39
C GLY A 207 -4.06 13.58 8.84
N THR A 208 -4.48 12.60 9.63
CA THR A 208 -5.82 12.47 10.22
C THR A 208 -6.13 13.52 11.29
N GLY A 209 -5.14 14.25 11.81
CA GLY A 209 -5.28 15.08 13.01
C GLY A 209 -5.43 14.25 14.29
N SER A 210 -5.78 14.89 15.43
CA SER A 210 -6.07 14.18 16.68
C SER A 210 -7.49 13.59 16.63
N GLY A 211 -7.61 12.27 16.47
CA GLY A 211 -8.93 11.63 16.40
C GLY A 211 -8.94 10.19 15.91
N ASP A 212 -7.78 9.66 15.51
CA ASP A 212 -7.55 8.25 15.26
C ASP A 212 -6.62 7.68 16.34
#